data_AF-A0A1G3VG51-F1
#
_entry.id   AF-A0A1G3VG51-F1
#
_cell.length_a   1.000
_cell.length_b   1.000
_cell.length_c   1.000
_cell.angle_alpha   90.00
_cell.angle_beta   90.00
_cell.angle_gamma   90.00
#
_symmetry.space_group_name_H-M   'P 1'
#
loop_
_entity.id
_entity.type
_entity.pdbx_description
1 polymer ?
#
loop_
_entity_poly.entity_id
_entity_poly.type
_entity_poly.pdbx_seq_one_letter_code
_entity_poly.pdbx_strand_id
1 'polypeptide(L)' 'MKINCLSCGFKVDLDDMYDDFEGPIKCLCGALLEVRIEEGMLKGIRMAEPLSRPAAQAKGTGGATIRY' A
#
# COMPACT_ATOMS: atom_id res chain seq x y z
N MET A 1 3.92 -7.74 17.64
CA MET A 1 3.82 -6.26 17.43
C MET A 1 2.47 -5.85 16.84
N LYS A 2 2.09 -4.55 16.82
CA LYS A 2 0.79 -4.08 16.28
C LYS A 2 0.96 -2.94 15.30
N ILE A 3 0.26 -2.98 14.16
CA ILE A 3 0.29 -1.92 13.14
C ILE A 3 -1.08 -1.35 12.87
N ASN A 4 -1.13 -0.08 12.48
CA ASN A 4 -2.37 0.55 12.08
C ASN A 4 -2.59 0.37 10.58
N CYS A 5 -3.77 -0.11 10.20
CA CYS A 5 -4.21 -0.06 8.82
C CYS A 5 -4.34 1.39 8.36
N LEU A 6 -3.66 1.76 7.28
CA LEU A 6 -3.75 3.10 6.70
C LEU A 6 -5.13 3.40 6.08
N SER A 7 -5.96 2.39 5.83
CA SER A 7 -7.29 2.56 5.21
C SER A 7 -8.41 2.76 6.23
N CYS A 8 -8.44 1.96 7.30
CA CYS A 8 -9.55 1.99 8.28
C CYS A 8 -9.10 2.32 9.71
N GLY A 9 -7.79 2.44 9.98
CA GLY A 9 -7.25 2.66 11.32
C GLY A 9 -7.29 1.44 12.24
N PHE A 10 -7.73 0.28 11.75
CA PHE A 10 -7.78 -0.95 12.54
C PHE A 10 -6.36 -1.42 12.90
N LYS A 11 -6.17 -1.84 14.16
CA LYS A 11 -4.90 -2.39 14.65
C LYS A 11 -4.78 -3.85 14.24
N VAL A 12 -3.88 -4.14 13.32
CA VAL A 12 -3.51 -5.50 12.94
C VAL A 12 -2.41 -5.97 13.88
N ASP A 13 -2.66 -7.06 14.62
CA ASP A 13 -1.67 -7.73 15.46
C ASP A 13 -0.82 -8.64 14.57
N LEU A 14 0.49 -8.39 14.53
CA LEU A 14 1.49 -9.24 13.90
C LEU A 14 2.19 -10.00 15.03
N ASP A 15 2.12 -11.33 15.02
CA ASP A 15 2.73 -12.16 16.05
C ASP A 15 4.27 -12.07 16.02
N ASP A 16 4.96 -12.51 17.08
CA ASP A 16 6.43 -12.47 17.21
C ASP A 16 7.17 -13.28 16.13
N MET A 17 6.44 -14.11 15.36
CA MET A 17 6.98 -14.82 14.20
C MET A 17 7.35 -13.91 13.01
N TYR A 18 6.98 -12.63 13.04
CA TYR A 18 7.17 -11.66 11.96
C TYR A 18 8.32 -10.68 12.23
N ASP A 19 9.41 -11.15 12.84
CA ASP A 19 10.57 -10.30 13.19
C ASP A 19 11.36 -9.82 11.96
N ASP A 20 11.39 -10.62 10.89
CA ASP A 20 11.99 -10.29 9.59
C ASP A 20 11.00 -10.66 8.47
N PHE A 21 10.10 -9.73 8.14
CA PHE A 21 9.02 -9.97 7.19
C PHE A 21 8.83 -8.79 6.24
N GLU A 22 8.96 -9.07 4.95
CA GLU A 22 8.62 -8.16 3.87
C GLU A 22 7.50 -8.76 3.03
N GLY A 23 6.33 -8.13 3.04
CA GLY A 23 5.23 -8.60 2.20
C GLY A 23 3.90 -7.88 2.39
N PRO A 24 2.93 -8.17 1.50
CA PRO A 24 1.58 -7.66 1.61
C PRO A 24 0.79 -8.42 2.69
N ILE A 25 0.21 -7.68 3.62
CA ILE A 25 -0.75 -8.18 4.60
C ILE A 25 -2.15 -7.68 4.24
N LYS A 26 -3.15 -8.53 4.45
CA LYS A 26 -4.54 -8.16 4.22
C LYS A 26 -5.16 -7.69 5.54
N CYS A 27 -5.73 -6.49 5.54
CA CYS A 27 -6.53 -6.02 6.65
C CYS A 27 -7.95 -6.62 6.61
N LEU A 28 -8.61 -6.70 7.75
CA LEU A 28 -10.01 -7.13 7.89
C LEU A 28 -11.00 -6.28 7.08
N CYS A 29 -10.64 -5.01 6.79
CA CYS A 29 -11.45 -4.15 5.90
C CYS A 29 -11.33 -4.53 4.41
N GLY A 30 -10.40 -5.42 4.05
CA GLY A 30 -10.14 -5.84 2.67
C GLY A 30 -9.00 -5.10 1.98
N ALA A 31 -8.42 -4.07 2.59
CA ALA A 31 -7.25 -3.37 2.06
C ALA A 31 -5.97 -4.24 2.17
N LEU A 32 -5.09 -4.17 1.17
CA LEU A 32 -3.74 -4.75 1.26
C LEU A 32 -2.72 -3.67 1.67
N LEU A 33 -1.86 -4.03 2.61
CA LEU A 33 -0.80 -3.18 3.13
C LEU A 33 0.52 -3.92 2.97
N GLU A 34 1.45 -3.36 2.20
CA GLU A 34 2.82 -3.86 2.17
C GLU A 34 3.58 -3.36 3.38
N VAL A 35 4.05 -4.29 4.21
CA VAL A 35 4.83 -3.99 5.41
C VAL A 35 6.24 -4.54 5.26
N ARG A 36 7.20 -3.79 5.80
CA ARG A 36 8.59 -4.18 5.95
C ARG A 36 8.94 -4.14 7.42
N ILE A 37 9.22 -5.30 7.98
CA ILE A 37 9.63 -5.51 9.36
C ILE A 37 11.03 -6.10 9.30
N GLU A 38 11.96 -5.45 10.01
CA GLU A 38 13.33 -5.94 10.19
C GLU A 38 13.66 -5.82 11.68
N GLU A 39 14.18 -6.88 12.29
CA GLU A 39 14.52 -6.97 13.71
C GLU A 39 13.34 -6.60 14.65
N GLY A 40 12.12 -7.00 14.28
CA GLY A 40 10.91 -6.71 15.05
C GLY A 40 10.49 -5.24 15.02
N MET A 41 11.11 -4.44 14.15
CA MET A 41 10.81 -3.02 13.96
C MET A 41 10.20 -2.76 12.59
N LEU A 42 9.11 -1.98 12.57
CA LEU A 42 8.49 -1.55 11.32
C LEU A 42 9.37 -0.50 10.64
N LYS A 43 9.99 -0.90 9.54
CA LYS A 43 10.85 -0.02 8.74
C LYS A 43 10.05 0.75 7.70
N GLY A 44 8.95 0.16 7.22
CA GLY A 44 8.08 0.83 6.28
C GLY A 44 6.72 0.18 6.16
N ILE A 45 5.70 1.00 5.94
CA ILE A 45 4.35 0.56 5.60
C ILE A 45 3.86 1.38 4.40
N ARG A 46 3.32 0.69 3.40
CA ARG A 46 2.72 1.31 2.23
C ARG A 46 1.40 0.62 1.91
N MET A 47 0.46 1.36 1.32
CA MET A 47 -0.71 0.73 0.74
C MET A 47 -0.24 -0.10 -0.46
N ALA A 48 -0.50 -1.40 -0.44
CA ALA A 48 -0.31 -2.17 -1.65
C ALA A 48 -1.49 -1.79 -2.56
N GLU A 49 -1.20 -1.16 -3.69
CA GLU A 49 -2.22 -0.93 -4.70
C GLU A 49 -2.83 -2.30 -5.04
N PRO A 50 -4.16 -2.47 -4.91
CA PRO A 50 -4.78 -3.64 -5.50
C PRO A 50 -4.35 -3.62 -6.96
N LEU A 51 -3.86 -4.75 -7.48
CA LEU A 51 -3.56 -4.97 -8.90
C LEU A 51 -4.84 -4.74 -9.72
N SER A 52 -5.27 -3.49 -9.79
CA SER A 52 -6.15 -2.96 -10.79
C SER A 52 -5.27 -3.03 -12.02
N ARG A 53 -5.57 -4.04 -12.82
CA ARG A 53 -5.14 -4.23 -14.22
C ARG A 53 -4.62 -2.92 -14.82
N PRO A 54 -3.50 -2.97 -15.56
CA PRO A 54 -2.74 -1.79 -15.95
C PRO A 54 -3.67 -0.67 -16.42
N ALA A 55 -3.68 0.44 -15.67
CA ALA A 55 -4.21 1.70 -16.14
C ALA A 55 -3.26 2.24 -17.22
N ALA A 56 -3.28 1.63 -18.40
CA ALA A 56 -2.79 2.24 -19.62
C ALA A 56 -3.81 3.28 -20.11
N GLN A 57 -4.05 4.34 -19.33
CA GLN A 57 -4.90 5.48 -19.68
C GLN A 57 -4.51 6.63 -18.73
N ALA A 58 -4.14 7.84 -19.14
CA ALA A 58 -4.01 8.47 -20.43
C ALA A 58 -2.97 9.59 -20.27
N LYS A 59 -2.07 9.75 -21.24
CA LYS A 59 -1.35 11.02 -21.41
C LYS A 59 -2.34 12.07 -21.94
N GLY A 60 -3.04 12.74 -21.04
CA GLY A 60 -3.68 14.01 -21.34
C GLY A 60 -2.60 15.09 -21.42
N THR A 61 -2.23 15.48 -22.64
CA THR A 61 -1.53 16.76 -22.86
C THR A 61 -2.47 17.68 -23.60
N GLY A 62 -3.11 18.57 -22.85
CA GLY A 62 -3.83 19.70 -23.39
C GLY A 62 -2.82 20.66 -24.03
N GLY A 63 -3.09 21.02 -25.28
CA GLY A 63 -2.33 22.01 -26.04
C GLY A 63 -3.24 22.62 -27.08
N ALA A 64 -4.14 23.51 -26.65
CA ALA A 64 -4.90 24.36 -27.56
C ALA A 64 -3.93 25.29 -28.29
N THR A 65 -3.85 25.18 -29.62
CA THR A 65 -3.32 26.25 -30.46
C THR A 65 -4.45 26.72 -31.36
N ILE A 66 -4.91 27.94 -31.09
CA ILE A 66 -5.85 28.67 -31.92
C ILE A 66 -5.01 29.26 -33.06
N ARG A 67 -5.33 28.92 -34.31
CA ARG A 67 -4.76 29.60 -35.49
C ARG A 67 -5.82 30.55 -36.06
N TYR A 68 -5.37 31.79 -36.25
CA TYR A 68 -6.08 32.90 -36.87
C TYR A 68 -6.37 32.63 -38.34
#